data_AF-A0A963KG40-F1
#
_entry.id   AF-A0A963KG40-F1
#
_cell.length_a   1.000
_cell.length_b   1.000
_cell.length_c   1.000
_cell.angle_alpha   90.00
_cell.angle_beta   90.00
_cell.angle_gamma   90.00
#
_symmetry.space_group_name_H-M   'P 1'
#
loop_
_entity.id
_entity.type
_entity.pdbx_description
1 polymer ?
#
loop_
_entity_poly.entity_id
_entity_poly.type
_entity_poly.pdbx_seq_one_letter_code
_entity_poly.pdbx_strand_id
1 'polypeptide(L)' 'SPYYRREVQLLVRRLSDGQLVFESRANHDGRWSDDAAVLPAMFEAALRGFPNPPQGLRRVEVEIPR' A
#
# COMPACT_ATOMS: atom_id res chain seq x y z
N SER A 1 1.82 10.39 23.49
CA SER A 1 2.24 10.66 22.09
C SER A 1 1.17 10.16 21.14
N PRO A 2 0.88 10.87 20.04
CA PRO A 2 -0.17 10.49 19.10
C PRO A 2 0.13 9.14 18.42
N TYR A 3 -0.93 8.43 18.03
CA TYR A 3 -0.89 7.19 17.26
C TYR A 3 -1.61 7.42 15.94
N TYR A 4 -0.94 7.11 14.83
CA TYR A 4 -1.46 7.32 13.50
C TYR A 4 -1.82 5.98 12.88
N ARG A 5 -3.01 5.92 12.30
CA ARG A 5 -3.47 4.79 11.49
C ARG A 5 -3.75 5.29 10.09
N ARG A 6 -3.19 4.61 9.10
CA ARG A 6 -3.34 4.92 7.68
C ARG A 6 -3.66 3.64 6.93
N GLU A 7 -4.45 3.78 5.88
CA GLU A 7 -4.77 2.71 4.93
C GLU A 7 -4.66 3.25 3.50
N VAL A 8 -4.06 2.45 2.62
CA VAL A 8 -4.08 2.67 1.16
C VAL A 8 -4.75 1.45 0.54
N GLN A 9 -5.80 1.68 -0.24
CA GLN A 9 -6.43 0.66 -1.08
C GLN A 9 -6.20 1.01 -2.56
N LEU A 10 -5.64 0.06 -3.31
CA LEU A 10 -5.41 0.20 -4.74
C LEU A 10 -6.32 -0.73 -5.52
N LEU A 11 -6.99 -0.17 -6.53
CA LEU A 11 -7.74 -0.90 -7.54
C LEU A 11 -7.17 -0.52 -8.90
N VAL A 12 -6.69 -1.51 -9.67
CA VAL A 12 -6.19 -1.28 -11.03
C VAL A 12 -7.10 -2.00 -12.02
N ARG A 13 -7.52 -1.26 -13.04
CA ARG A 13 -8.39 -1.77 -14.11
C ARG A 13 -7.69 -1.71 -15.45
N ARG A 14 -7.90 -2.73 -16.28
CA ARG A 14 -7.43 -2.74 -17.67
C ARG A 14 -8.20 -1.69 -18.46
N LEU A 15 -7.49 -0.89 -19.26
CA LEU A 15 -8.11 0.22 -20.01
C LEU A 15 -9.08 -0.22 -21.10
N SER A 16 -8.88 -1.40 -21.70
CA SER A 16 -9.68 -1.87 -22.83
C SER A 16 -11.13 -2.23 -22.46
N ASP A 17 -11.36 -2.72 -21.25
CA ASP A 17 -12.64 -3.31 -20.82
C ASP A 17 -13.03 -2.97 -19.37
N GLY A 18 -12.19 -2.24 -18.63
CA GLY A 18 -12.43 -1.91 -17.23
C GLY A 18 -12.29 -3.08 -16.26
N GLN A 19 -11.80 -4.25 -16.71
CA GLN A 19 -11.64 -5.43 -15.87
C GLN A 19 -10.69 -5.12 -14.71
N LEU A 20 -11.09 -5.44 -13.47
CA LEU A 20 -10.22 -5.37 -12.30
C LEU A 20 -9.11 -6.41 -12.46
N VAL A 21 -7.86 -5.95 -12.61
CA VAL A 21 -6.68 -6.81 -12.80
C VAL A 21 -5.81 -6.88 -11.55
N PHE A 22 -6.02 -5.99 -10.59
CA PHE A 22 -5.30 -5.96 -9.34
C PHE A 22 -6.09 -5.25 -8.27
N GLU A 23 -6.12 -5.84 -7.08
CA GLU A 23 -6.57 -5.19 -5.85
C GLU A 23 -5.56 -5.48 -4.75
N SER A 24 -5.23 -4.46 -3.97
CA SER A 24 -4.39 -4.60 -2.78
C SER A 24 -4.75 -3.57 -1.72
N ARG A 25 -4.36 -3.88 -0.47
CA ARG A 25 -4.51 -2.99 0.68
C ARG A 25 -3.20 -2.99 1.47
N ALA A 26 -2.71 -1.80 1.78
CA ALA A 26 -1.60 -1.58 2.71
C ALA A 26 -2.11 -0.83 3.94
N ASN A 27 -1.78 -1.37 5.12
CA ASN A 27 -2.09 -0.75 6.40
C ASN A 27 -0.81 -0.32 7.09
N HIS A 28 -0.85 0.85 7.72
CA HIS A 28 0.24 1.35 8.51
C HIS A 28 -0.27 1.94 9.82
N ASP A 29 0.23 1.41 10.92
CA ASP A 29 -0.09 1.84 12.27
C ASP A 29 1.20 2.10 13.05
N GLY A 30 1.36 3.31 13.58
CA GLY A 30 2.62 3.70 14.19
C GLY A 30 2.65 5.13 14.72
N ARG A 31 3.82 5.52 15.23
CA ARG A 31 4.06 6.84 15.85
C ARG A 31 4.57 7.90 14.87
N TRP A 32 4.83 7.53 13.62
CA TRP A 32 5.31 8.45 12.59
C TRP A 32 4.18 9.37 12.10
N SER A 33 4.41 10.68 12.22
CA SER A 33 3.50 11.74 11.81
C SER A 33 3.77 12.27 10.40
N ASP A 34 4.91 11.92 9.78
CA ASP A 34 5.30 12.44 8.48
C ASP A 34 4.55 11.72 7.35
N ASP A 35 3.40 12.29 6.96
CA ASP A 35 2.59 11.75 5.87
C ASP A 35 3.32 11.78 4.51
N ALA A 36 4.21 12.75 4.30
CA ALA A 36 4.95 12.89 3.04
C ALA A 36 5.95 11.75 2.84
N ALA A 37 6.49 11.20 3.94
CA ALA A 37 7.35 10.03 3.90
C ALA A 37 6.57 8.70 3.95
N VAL A 38 5.49 8.64 4.74
CA VAL A 38 4.73 7.39 4.98
C VAL A 38 3.87 7.00 3.78
N LEU A 39 3.16 7.94 3.13
CA LEU A 39 2.25 7.61 2.04
C LEU A 39 2.97 6.97 0.84
N PRO A 40 4.10 7.50 0.31
CA PRO A 40 4.83 6.86 -0.78
C PRO A 40 5.26 5.43 -0.46
N ALA A 41 5.75 5.18 0.77
CA ALA A 41 6.12 3.84 1.22
C ALA A 41 4.92 2.89 1.26
N MET A 42 3.75 3.36 1.69
CA MET A 42 2.52 2.57 1.64
C MET A 42 2.09 2.24 0.20
N PHE A 43 2.26 3.16 -0.75
CA PHE A 43 2.00 2.88 -2.17
C PHE A 43 2.98 1.85 -2.74
N GLU A 44 4.27 1.93 -2.41
CA GLU A 44 5.24 0.90 -2.77
C GLU A 44 4.83 -0.47 -2.22
N ALA A 45 4.42 -0.52 -0.96
CA ALA A 45 3.94 -1.76 -0.33
C ALA A 45 2.69 -2.32 -1.03
N ALA A 46 1.72 -1.45 -1.35
CA ALA A 46 0.48 -1.83 -2.01
C ALA A 46 0.72 -2.30 -3.46
N LEU A 47 1.66 -1.70 -4.19
CA LEU A 47 2.01 -2.10 -5.56
C LEU A 47 2.84 -3.39 -5.62
N ARG A 48 3.36 -3.89 -4.49
CA ARG A 48 4.24 -5.05 -4.48
C ARG A 48 3.52 -6.29 -5.03
N GLY A 49 4.09 -6.89 -6.08
CA GLY A 49 3.52 -8.06 -6.74
C GLY A 49 2.46 -7.75 -7.80
N PHE A 50 2.21 -6.48 -8.13
CA PHE A 50 1.43 -6.14 -9.32
C PHE A 50 2.04 -6.80 -10.59
N PRO A 51 1.22 -7.36 -11.51
CA PRO A 51 -0.24 -7.52 -11.44
C PRO A 51 -0.70 -8.81 -10.77
N ASN A 52 0.20 -9.74 -10.42
CA ASN A 52 -0.13 -11.04 -9.83
C ASN A 52 0.30 -11.12 -8.36
N PRO A 53 -0.48 -10.52 -7.43
CA PRO A 53 -0.09 -10.46 -6.03
C PRO A 53 -0.08 -11.87 -5.43
N PRO A 54 0.87 -12.17 -4.53
CA PRO A 54 0.77 -13.38 -3.74
C PRO A 54 -0.51 -13.35 -2.89
N GLN A 55 -1.11 -14.52 -2.73
CA GLN A 55 -2.38 -14.69 -2.03
C GLN A 55 -2.20 -14.52 -0.51
N GLY A 56 -3.19 -13.92 0.15
CA GLY A 56 -3.24 -13.78 1.61
C GLY A 56 -2.63 -12.49 2.17
N LEU A 57 -2.86 -12.25 3.46
CA LEU A 57 -2.32 -11.10 4.18
C LEU A 57 -0.82 -11.32 4.43
N ARG A 58 0.00 -10.29 4.15
CA ARG A 58 1.42 -10.30 4.45
C ARG A 58 1.87 -8.97 5.03
N ARG A 59 2.88 -9.03 5.91
CA ARG A 59 3.62 -7.84 6.32
C ARG A 59 4.59 -7.46 5.19
N VAL A 60 4.57 -6.20 4.79
CA VAL A 60 5.53 -5.63 3.87
C VAL A 60 6.36 -4.63 4.66
N GLU A 61 7.66 -4.90 4.78
CA GLU A 61 8.60 -3.94 5.31
C GLU A 61 9.03 -3.02 4.16
N VAL A 62 8.81 -1.72 4.36
CA VAL A 62 9.31 -0.66 3.49
C VAL A 62 10.15 0.25 4.35
N GLU A 63 11.41 0.37 4.00
CA GLU A 63 12.30 1.31 4.67
C GLU A 63 11.94 2.72 4.20
N ILE A 64 11.57 3.58 5.15
CA ILE A 64 11.35 5.00 4.87
C ILE A 64 12.71 5.69 5.04
N PRO A 65 13.29 6.27 3.97
CA PRO A 65 14.52 7.04 4.10
C PRO A 65 14.27 8.22 5.04
N ARG A 66 15.21 8.41 5.97
CA ARG A 66 15.21 9.48 6.97
C ARG A 66 15.79 10.77 6.43
#